data_AF-A0A0S3SGQ3-F1
#
_entry.id   AF-A0A0S3SGQ3-F1
#
_cell.length_a   1.000
_cell.length_b   1.000
_cell.length_c   1.000
_cell.angle_alpha   90.00
_cell.angle_beta   90.00
_cell.angle_gamma   90.00
#
_symmetry.space_group_name_H-M   'P 1'
#
loop_
_entity.id
_entity.type
_entity.pdbx_description
1 polymer ?
#
loop_
_entity_poly.entity_id
_entity_poly.type
_entity_poly.pdbx_seq_one_letter_code
_entity_poly.pdbx_strand_id
1 'polypeptide(L)'
;MAEGSRRRVMCTILSVDHTDMFYRVCTVCERTLPNPSSTCHSSNPPSKRLFRILMSVATDTEVFTAVCFDRVARLLFGCSADEFFNFAKLHPFSGITLNEIMEGEMFTMSLSKSKNANAQHVRIAS
;
A
#
# COMPACT_ATOMS: atom_id res chain seq x y z
N MET A 1 18.18 15.37 -4.35
CA MET A 1 17.37 14.96 -5.53
C MET A 1 16.12 15.83 -5.59
N ALA A 2 15.83 16.42 -6.74
CA ALA A 2 14.83 17.49 -6.92
C ALA A 2 13.36 17.02 -6.78
N GLU A 3 12.52 17.94 -6.34
CA GLU A 3 11.08 17.83 -6.13
C GLU A 3 10.37 17.28 -7.39
N GLY A 4 9.72 16.11 -7.31
CA GLY A 4 8.78 15.63 -8.33
C GLY A 4 9.31 14.67 -9.42
N SER A 5 10.58 14.24 -9.41
CA SER A 5 11.05 13.25 -10.39
C SER A 5 10.50 11.84 -10.11
N ARG A 6 9.74 11.28 -11.05
CA ARG A 6 9.34 9.86 -11.04
C ARG A 6 10.48 9.04 -11.64
N ARG A 7 11.07 8.12 -10.85
CA ARG A 7 12.18 7.27 -11.30
C ARG A 7 11.69 5.85 -11.48
N ARG A 8 11.90 5.26 -12.65
CA ARG A 8 11.68 3.84 -12.87
C ARG A 8 12.93 3.09 -12.43
N VAL A 9 12.78 2.15 -11.51
CA VAL A 9 13.90 1.38 -10.92
C VAL A 9 13.48 -0.09 -10.83
N MET A 10 14.42 -0.99 -11.06
CA MET A 10 14.24 -2.40 -10.77
C MET A 10 14.50 -2.60 -9.28
N CYS A 11 13.50 -3.11 -8.57
CA CYS A 11 13.55 -3.31 -7.14
C CYS A 11 13.25 -4.78 -6.80
N THR A 12 13.90 -5.29 -5.78
CA THR A 12 13.56 -6.57 -5.15
C THR A 12 12.78 -6.30 -3.87
N ILE A 13 11.66 -6.97 -3.67
CA ILE A 13 10.93 -6.90 -2.40
C ILE A 13 11.67 -7.76 -1.36
N LEU A 14 12.01 -7.16 -0.22
CA LEU A 14 12.64 -7.87 0.89
C LEU A 14 11.63 -8.30 1.94
N SER A 15 10.60 -7.48 2.17
CA SER A 15 9.53 -7.81 3.11
C SER A 15 8.30 -6.92 2.90
N VAL A 16 7.15 -7.44 3.31
CA VAL A 16 5.86 -6.78 3.34
C VAL A 16 5.35 -6.74 4.77
N ASP A 17 5.06 -5.53 5.25
CA ASP A 17 4.38 -5.34 6.52
C ASP A 17 2.91 -5.72 6.37
N HIS A 18 2.56 -6.86 6.96
CA HIS A 18 1.22 -7.43 6.91
C HIS A 18 0.34 -7.02 8.11
N THR A 19 0.85 -6.19 9.03
CA THR A 19 0.11 -5.81 10.25
C THR A 19 -0.91 -4.69 10.01
N ASP A 20 -0.62 -3.78 9.07
CA ASP A 20 -1.45 -2.60 8.79
C ASP A 20 -1.58 -2.33 7.28
N MET A 21 -2.04 -3.35 6.55
CA MET A 21 -2.14 -3.30 5.08
C MET A 21 -3.37 -2.56 4.56
N PHE A 22 -4.35 -2.26 5.41
CA PHE A 22 -5.66 -1.78 4.97
C PHE A 22 -6.07 -0.52 5.73
N TYR A 23 -6.67 0.41 5.03
CA TYR A 23 -7.42 1.50 5.63
C TYR A 23 -8.82 1.57 5.03
N ARG A 24 -9.76 2.12 5.79
CA ARG A 24 -11.13 2.28 5.31
C ARG A 24 -11.32 3.67 4.72
N VAL A 25 -12.12 3.75 3.67
CA VAL A 25 -12.60 5.00 3.11
C VAL A 25 -14.11 4.94 2.91
N CYS A 26 -14.76 6.10 2.92
CA CYS A 26 -16.15 6.21 2.47
C CYS A 26 -16.24 5.90 0.97
N THR A 27 -17.24 5.11 0.56
CA THR A 27 -17.44 4.80 -0.87
C THR A 27 -17.95 6.00 -1.68
N VAL A 28 -18.53 7.01 -1.03
CA VAL A 28 -19.13 8.19 -1.68
C VAL A 28 -18.11 9.33 -1.81
N CYS A 29 -17.48 9.73 -0.69
CA CYS A 29 -16.59 10.90 -0.67
C CYS A 29 -15.10 10.53 -0.62
N GLU A 30 -14.75 9.24 -0.62
CA GLU A 30 -13.38 8.69 -0.62
C GLU A 30 -12.46 9.17 0.52
N ARG A 31 -13.05 9.77 1.57
CA ARG A 31 -12.32 10.17 2.78
C ARG A 31 -12.01 8.96 3.66
N THR A 32 -10.83 8.97 4.27
CA THR A 32 -10.39 7.96 5.26
C THR A 32 -11.30 7.90 6.49
N LEU A 33 -11.53 6.70 7.02
CA LEU A 33 -12.34 6.42 8.21
C LEU A 33 -11.54 5.58 9.23
N PRO A 34 -11.67 5.83 10.56
CA PRO A 34 -12.41 6.92 11.20
C PRO A 34 -11.54 8.18 11.20
N ASN A 35 -11.88 9.19 10.39
CA ASN A 35 -11.19 10.47 10.48
C ASN A 35 -11.90 11.34 11.54
N PRO A 36 -11.24 11.66 12.68
CA PRO A 36 -11.85 12.46 13.75
C PRO A 36 -12.22 13.88 13.31
N SER A 37 -11.69 14.34 12.18
CA SER A 37 -11.85 15.71 11.67
C SER A 37 -12.91 15.88 10.58
N SER A 38 -13.64 14.83 10.18
CA SER A 38 -14.61 14.94 9.10
C SER A 38 -15.89 14.14 9.34
N THR A 39 -17.00 14.85 9.51
CA THR A 39 -18.34 14.34 9.30
C THR A 39 -18.46 13.85 7.85
N CYS A 40 -18.40 12.54 7.66
CA CYS A 40 -19.07 11.97 6.51
C CYS A 40 -20.56 12.26 6.71
N HIS A 41 -21.27 12.74 5.68
CA HIS A 41 -22.65 13.24 5.84
C HIS A 41 -23.65 12.18 6.34
N SER A 42 -23.29 10.90 6.29
CA SER A 42 -24.06 9.79 6.85
C SER A 42 -23.53 9.42 8.24
N SER A 43 -24.44 9.12 9.17
CA SER A 43 -24.11 8.53 10.48
C SER A 43 -23.46 7.14 10.37
N ASN A 44 -23.72 6.42 9.27
CA ASN A 44 -23.10 5.14 8.92
C ASN A 44 -22.80 5.12 7.41
N PRO A 45 -21.72 5.79 6.97
CA PRO A 45 -21.40 5.83 5.56
C PRO A 45 -20.98 4.44 5.09
N PRO A 46 -21.47 3.98 3.91
CA PRO A 46 -20.90 2.79 3.30
C PRO A 46 -19.40 2.98 3.11
N SER A 47 -18.62 1.96 3.47
CA SER A 47 -17.16 2.01 3.46
C SER A 47 -16.58 0.86 2.65
N LYS A 48 -15.49 1.14 1.93
CA LYS A 48 -14.64 0.15 1.27
C LYS A 48 -13.26 0.13 1.92
N ARG A 49 -12.54 -0.97 1.80
CA ARG A 49 -11.11 -1.03 2.16
C ARG A 49 -10.26 -0.69 0.95
N LEU A 50 -9.12 -0.10 1.22
CA LEU A 50 -8.07 0.17 0.25
C LEU A 50 -6.75 -0.32 0.83
N PHE A 51 -5.85 -0.77 -0.05
CA PHE A 51 -4.52 -1.16 0.39
C PHE A 51 -3.64 0.06 0.69
N ARG A 52 -2.89 -0.03 1.78
CA ARG A 52 -1.73 0.81 2.12
C ARG A 52 -0.65 -0.12 2.65
N ILE A 53 0.22 -0.56 1.78
CA ILE A 53 1.19 -1.61 2.09
C ILE A 53 2.54 -0.97 2.28
N LEU A 54 3.13 -1.15 3.46
CA LEU A 54 4.52 -0.82 3.69
C LEU A 54 5.37 -2.03 3.30
N MET A 55 6.41 -1.80 2.52
CA MET A 55 7.31 -2.84 2.07
C MET A 55 8.75 -2.33 2.09
N SER A 56 9.66 -3.20 2.48
CA SER A 56 11.09 -2.97 2.34
C SER A 56 11.50 -3.40 0.93
N VAL A 57 12.16 -2.52 0.21
CA VAL A 57 12.62 -2.78 -1.16
C VAL A 57 14.11 -2.50 -1.28
N ALA A 58 14.81 -3.37 -1.98
CA ALA A 58 16.20 -3.21 -2.36
C ALA A 58 16.31 -2.79 -3.82
N THR A 59 17.27 -1.92 -4.10
CA THR A 59 17.77 -1.61 -5.43
C THR A 59 19.21 -2.10 -5.54
N ASP A 60 19.85 -1.88 -6.68
CA ASP A 60 21.27 -2.13 -6.87
C ASP A 60 22.16 -1.30 -5.91
N THR A 61 21.67 -0.15 -5.43
CA THR A 61 22.45 0.79 -4.62
C THR A 61 22.04 0.90 -3.16
N GLU A 62 20.75 0.69 -2.84
CA GLU A 62 20.22 0.99 -1.51
C GLU A 62 18.97 0.18 -1.16
N VAL A 63 18.70 0.06 0.13
CA VAL A 63 17.47 -0.51 0.70
C VAL A 63 16.69 0.60 1.37
N PHE A 64 15.39 0.69 1.08
CA PHE A 64 14.51 1.69 1.69
C PHE A 64 13.07 1.18 1.82
N THR A 65 12.29 1.84 2.67
CA THR A 65 10.87 1.53 2.83
C THR A 65 10.03 2.31 1.82
N ALA A 66 9.20 1.58 1.09
CA ALA A 66 8.23 2.11 0.15
C ALA A 66 6.79 1.84 0.61
N VAL A 67 5.88 2.73 0.23
CA VAL A 67 4.44 2.53 0.40
C VAL A 67 3.77 2.26 -0.95
N CYS A 68 3.04 1.16 -1.03
CA CYS A 68 2.22 0.78 -2.16
C CYS A 68 0.74 1.03 -1.85
N PHE A 69 0.11 1.93 -2.61
CA PHE A 69 -1.31 2.24 -2.46
C PHE A 69 -2.17 1.37 -3.37
N ASP A 70 -3.45 1.28 -3.01
CA ASP A 70 -4.50 0.47 -3.62
C ASP A 70 -4.37 0.16 -5.10
N ARG A 71 -4.23 1.16 -5.98
CA ARG A 71 -4.17 0.93 -7.43
C ARG A 71 -3.02 0.00 -7.83
N VAL A 72 -1.84 0.16 -7.25
CA VAL A 72 -0.67 -0.67 -7.57
C VAL A 72 -0.73 -1.98 -6.79
N ALA A 73 -1.16 -1.94 -5.53
CA ALA A 73 -1.30 -3.13 -4.70
C ALA A 73 -2.29 -4.15 -5.31
N ARG A 74 -3.40 -3.69 -5.90
CA ARG A 74 -4.35 -4.56 -6.61
C ARG A 74 -3.73 -5.24 -7.83
N LEU A 75 -2.79 -4.60 -8.52
CA LEU A 75 -2.06 -5.22 -9.62
C LEU A 75 -1.08 -6.26 -9.09
N LEU A 76 -0.41 -5.97 -7.97
CA LEU A 76 0.55 -6.87 -7.34
C LEU A 76 -0.13 -8.12 -6.78
N PHE A 77 -1.29 -7.97 -6.13
CA PHE A 77 -1.97 -9.07 -5.44
C PHE A 77 -3.08 -9.74 -6.26
N GLY A 78 -3.46 -9.15 -7.39
CA GLY A 78 -4.51 -9.68 -8.26
C GLY A 78 -5.92 -9.64 -7.69
N CYS A 79 -6.14 -8.97 -6.56
CA CYS A 79 -7.45 -8.87 -5.90
C CYS A 79 -7.63 -7.50 -5.23
N SER A 80 -8.85 -7.17 -4.83
CA SER A 80 -9.16 -5.98 -4.05
C SER A 80 -8.80 -6.14 -2.56
N ALA A 81 -8.66 -5.01 -1.86
CA ALA A 81 -8.40 -4.99 -0.43
C ALA A 81 -9.51 -5.67 0.39
N ASP A 82 -10.77 -5.55 -0.02
CA ASP A 82 -11.89 -6.21 0.66
C ASP A 82 -11.88 -7.73 0.44
N GLU A 83 -11.56 -8.21 -0.77
CA GLU A 83 -11.43 -9.64 -1.06
C GLU A 83 -10.30 -10.26 -0.24
N PHE A 84 -9.10 -9.67 -0.29
CA PHE A 84 -7.96 -10.18 0.48
C PHE A 84 -8.24 -10.14 1.99
N PHE A 85 -8.85 -9.06 2.50
CA PHE A 85 -9.20 -8.98 3.92
C PHE A 85 -10.21 -10.06 4.35
N ASN A 86 -11.20 -10.34 3.51
CA ASN A 86 -12.17 -11.40 3.80
C ASN A 86 -11.54 -12.80 3.71
N PHE A 87 -10.62 -13.01 2.76
CA PHE A 87 -9.82 -14.22 2.68
C PHE A 87 -8.94 -14.40 3.93
N ALA A 88 -8.25 -13.34 4.36
CA ALA A 88 -7.33 -13.39 5.50
C ALA A 88 -8.03 -13.72 6.83
N LYS A 89 -9.31 -13.38 6.98
CA LYS A 89 -10.12 -13.80 8.15
C LYS A 89 -10.28 -15.32 8.25
N LEU A 90 -10.38 -16.00 7.12
CA LEU A 90 -10.56 -17.45 7.05
C LEU A 90 -9.21 -18.17 7.07
N HIS A 91 -8.12 -17.47 6.73
CA HIS A 91 -6.76 -18.00 6.63
C HIS A 91 -5.78 -17.16 7.47
N PRO A 92 -5.61 -17.49 8.77
CA PRO A 92 -4.82 -16.69 9.72
C PRO A 92 -3.36 -16.45 9.33
N PHE A 93 -2.79 -17.31 8.48
CA PHE A 93 -1.40 -17.21 8.03
C PHE A 93 -1.22 -16.53 6.67
N SER A 94 -2.31 -16.08 6.04
CA SER A 94 -2.30 -15.45 4.72
C SER A 94 -1.33 -14.27 4.61
N GLY A 95 -1.19 -13.45 5.66
CA GLY A 95 -0.24 -12.34 5.70
C GLY A 95 1.23 -12.80 5.70
N ILE A 96 1.55 -13.87 6.44
CA ILE A 96 2.89 -14.45 6.49
C ILE A 96 3.22 -15.10 5.15
N THR A 97 2.32 -15.92 4.62
CA THR A 97 2.47 -16.56 3.31
C THR A 97 2.61 -15.52 2.19
N LEU A 98 1.89 -14.40 2.26
CA LEU A 98 2.06 -13.30 1.32
C LEU A 98 3.49 -12.72 1.39
N ASN A 99 4.04 -12.53 2.59
CA ASN A 99 5.40 -12.06 2.75
C ASN A 99 6.41 -13.04 2.14
N GLU A 100 6.26 -14.34 2.41
CA GLU A 100 7.11 -15.39 1.84
C GLU A 100 7.05 -15.46 0.31
N ILE A 101 5.86 -15.27 -0.28
CA ILE A 101 5.68 -15.27 -1.73
C ILE A 101 6.28 -14.01 -2.37
N MET A 102 6.20 -12.87 -1.68
CA MET A 102 6.70 -11.59 -2.22
C MET A 102 8.20 -11.40 -1.99
N GLU A 103 8.79 -12.05 -0.98
CA GLU A 103 10.21 -11.95 -0.68
C GLU A 103 11.06 -12.51 -1.83
N GLY A 104 11.99 -11.68 -2.32
CA GLY A 104 12.86 -12.02 -3.45
C GLY A 104 12.27 -11.70 -4.82
N GLU A 105 10.98 -11.35 -4.91
CA GLU A 105 10.36 -10.97 -6.18
C GLU A 105 10.90 -9.63 -6.70
N MET A 106 11.16 -9.59 -8.01
CA MET A 106 11.74 -8.43 -8.69
C MET A 106 10.69 -7.73 -9.56
N PHE A 107 10.49 -6.44 -9.32
CA PHE A 107 9.58 -5.62 -10.09
C PHE A 107 10.25 -4.35 -10.61
N THR A 108 9.87 -3.95 -11.82
CA THR A 108 10.20 -2.63 -12.33
C THR A 108 9.15 -1.64 -11.82
N MET A 109 9.51 -0.86 -10.80
CA MET A 109 8.59 0.06 -10.13
C MET A 109 8.93 1.52 -10.47
N SER A 110 7.89 2.34 -10.62
CA SER A 110 8.04 3.79 -10.70
C SER A 110 7.90 4.41 -9.32
N LEU A 111 9.00 4.89 -8.77
CA LEU A 111 9.08 5.51 -7.46
C LEU A 111 8.82 7.01 -7.57
N SER A 112 8.08 7.55 -6.59
CA SER A 112 7.83 8.97 -6.45
C SER A 112 8.07 9.40 -5.02
N LYS A 113 8.84 10.48 -4.81
CA LYS A 113 8.90 11.13 -3.50
C LYS A 113 7.55 11.77 -3.19
N SER A 114 7.14 11.72 -1.94
CA SER A 114 5.98 12.48 -1.51
C SER A 114 6.24 13.97 -1.70
N LYS A 115 5.23 14.70 -2.20
CA LYS A 115 5.24 16.17 -2.34
C LYS A 115 5.12 16.91 -1.00
N ASN A 116 4.95 16.18 0.09
CA ASN A 116 4.67 16.74 1.40
C ASN A 116 5.88 16.50 2.31
N ALA A 117 6.45 17.55 2.89
CA ALA A 117 7.68 17.49 3.68
C ALA A 117 7.61 16.53 4.89
N ASN A 118 6.39 16.25 5.39
CA ASN A 118 6.14 15.34 6.51
C ASN A 118 5.97 13.87 6.12
N ALA A 119 5.94 13.54 4.82
CA ALA A 119 5.73 12.17 4.39
C ALA A 119 7.08 11.46 4.26
N GLN A 120 7.29 10.50 5.15
CA GLN A 120 8.59 9.85 5.35
C GLN A 120 8.90 8.79 4.27
N HIS A 121 7.88 8.20 3.64
CA HIS A 121 8.08 7.03 2.77
C HIS A 121 7.98 7.37 1.27
N VAL A 122 8.82 6.70 0.47
CA VAL A 122 8.76 6.73 -1.00
C VAL A 122 7.49 6.01 -1.45
N ARG A 123 6.80 6.53 -2.48
CA ARG A 123 5.55 5.95 -2.98
C ARG A 123 5.78 5.20 -4.28
N ILE A 124 5.23 4.00 -4.39
CA ILE A 124 5.15 3.26 -5.65
C ILE A 124 3.97 3.79 -6.45
N ALA A 125 4.24 4.29 -7.66
CA ALA A 125 3.27 4.98 -8.49
C ALA A 125 2.74 4.15 -9.67
N SER A 126 3.52 3.18 -10.15
CA SER A 126 3.13 2.17 -11.16
C SER A 126 4.16 1.07 -11.24
#